data_AF-A0A0U1L1B2-F1
#
_entry.id   AF-A0A0U1L1B2-F1
#
_cell.length_a   1.000
_cell.length_b   1.000
_cell.length_c   1.000
_cell.angle_alpha   90.00
_cell.angle_beta   90.00
_cell.angle_gamma   90.00
#
_symmetry.space_group_name_H-M   'P 1'
#
loop_
_entity.id
_entity.type
_entity.pdbx_description
1 polymer ?
#
loop_
_entity_poly.entity_id
_entity_poly.type
_entity_poly.pdbx_seq_one_letter_code
_entity_poly.pdbx_strand_id
1 'polypeptide(L)'
;MNTYVMEVNGLTHEPYQAIAETASKAKYECFRYFTLELSYDLDFKEFLHSLEYCRKIGGFKPSDLYGDREMFERMKVMRDIPFAYMGMRIEVCGKMGTIVGSNSGLNLDVVKDGTCYKDNCHPWYRTRYFDRNGYVIAEYGD
;
A
#
# COMPACT_ATOMS: atom_id res chain seq x y z
N MET A 1 1.02 3.47 -1.05
CA MET A 1 1.52 4.71 -0.39
C MET A 1 3.02 4.83 -0.61
N ASN A 2 3.57 6.03 -0.81
CA ASN A 2 4.97 6.23 -1.21
C ASN A 2 5.74 7.02 -0.14
N THR A 3 7.03 6.74 -0.02
CA THR A 3 7.96 7.53 0.77
C THR A 3 8.65 8.51 -0.15
N TYR A 4 8.52 9.80 0.16
CA TYR A 4 9.20 10.89 -0.50
C TYR A 4 10.22 11.49 0.45
N VAL A 5 11.34 11.92 -0.10
CA VAL A 5 12.31 12.77 0.60
C VAL A 5 12.41 14.11 -0.12
N MET A 6 12.49 15.16 0.67
CA MET A 6 12.46 16.55 0.22
C MET A 6 13.56 17.33 0.91
N GLU A 7 14.29 18.12 0.15
CA GLU A 7 15.25 19.08 0.67
C GLU A 7 14.74 20.48 0.41
N VAL A 8 14.80 21.31 1.46
CA VAL A 8 14.25 22.66 1.44
C VAL A 8 15.38 23.63 1.77
N ASN A 9 15.80 24.39 0.76
CA ASN A 9 16.98 25.25 0.80
C ASN A 9 16.92 26.21 1.99
N GLY A 10 17.92 26.13 2.87
CA GLY A 10 18.05 27.03 4.01
C GLY A 10 17.01 26.85 5.12
N LEU A 11 16.08 25.90 5.00
CA LEU A 11 15.04 25.63 6.00
C LEU A 11 15.28 24.32 6.76
N THR A 12 16.03 23.37 6.19
CA THR A 12 16.38 22.09 6.82
C THR A 12 17.88 21.86 6.91
N HIS A 13 18.34 21.30 8.04
CA HIS A 13 19.67 20.69 8.13
C HIS A 13 19.72 19.27 7.55
N GLU A 14 18.59 18.57 7.51
CA GLU A 14 18.45 17.20 7.01
C GLU A 14 17.20 17.07 6.13
N PRO A 15 17.21 16.26 5.05
CA PRO A 15 16.06 16.10 4.17
C PRO A 15 14.81 15.59 4.91
N TYR A 16 13.67 16.26 4.71
CA TYR A 16 12.38 15.88 5.29
C TYR A 16 11.80 14.65 4.58
N GLN A 17 11.30 13.68 5.35
CA GLN A 17 10.65 12.48 4.83
C GLN A 17 9.14 12.51 5.06
N ALA A 18 8.38 12.24 4.00
CA ALA A 18 6.93 12.16 4.06
C ALA A 18 6.41 10.88 3.43
N ILE A 19 5.34 10.34 4.02
CA ILE A 19 4.57 9.24 3.46
C ILE A 19 3.32 9.82 2.81
N ALA A 20 3.17 9.66 1.50
CA ALA A 20 2.04 10.20 0.75
C ALA A 20 1.71 9.37 -0.50
N GLU A 21 0.49 9.49 -1.02
CA GLU A 21 0.10 8.84 -2.28
C GLU A 21 0.80 9.46 -3.51
N THR A 22 0.96 10.79 -3.50
CA THR A 22 1.54 11.56 -4.62
C THR A 22 2.60 12.53 -4.14
N ALA A 23 3.45 12.99 -5.06
CA ALA A 23 4.46 14.00 -4.75
C ALA A 23 3.83 15.32 -4.28
N SER A 24 2.68 15.72 -4.85
CA SER A 24 1.97 16.93 -4.41
C SER A 24 1.47 16.82 -2.97
N LYS A 25 0.92 15.65 -2.59
CA LYS A 25 0.52 15.38 -1.20
C LYS A 25 1.75 15.38 -0.27
N ALA A 26 2.88 14.80 -0.69
CA ALA A 26 4.12 14.84 0.09
C ALA A 26 4.62 16.27 0.31
N LYS A 27 4.61 17.12 -0.73
CA LYS A 27 4.99 18.54 -0.64
C LYS A 27 4.08 19.31 0.31
N TYR A 28 2.78 19.02 0.28
CA TYR A 28 1.83 19.66 1.17
C TYR A 28 2.02 19.25 2.64
N GLU A 29 2.28 17.97 2.92
CA GLU A 29 2.64 17.52 4.28
C GLU A 29 3.95 18.16 4.76
N CYS A 30 4.95 18.28 3.89
CA CYS A 30 6.20 18.99 4.17
C CYS A 30 5.93 20.47 4.52
N PHE A 31 5.16 21.17 3.68
CA PHE A 31 4.74 22.56 3.95
C PHE A 31 4.02 22.71 5.30
N ARG A 32 3.08 21.81 5.61
CA ARG A 32 2.38 21.81 6.89
C ARG A 32 3.33 21.63 8.07
N TYR A 33 4.34 20.77 7.93
CA TYR A 33 5.37 20.63 8.96
C TYR A 33 6.13 21.94 9.22
N PHE A 34 6.57 22.66 8.17
CA PHE A 34 7.27 23.95 8.36
C PHE A 34 6.38 25.01 9.00
N THR A 35 5.14 25.14 8.54
CA THR A 35 4.22 26.19 8.99
C THR A 35 3.60 25.90 10.35
N LEU A 36 3.25 24.65 10.65
CA LEU A 36 2.53 24.29 11.87
C LEU A 36 3.46 23.82 12.99
N GLU A 37 4.46 23.00 12.67
CA GLU A 37 5.35 22.42 13.69
C GLU A 37 6.57 23.30 13.92
N LEU A 38 7.13 23.89 12.86
CA LEU A 38 8.29 24.77 12.96
C LEU A 38 7.92 26.27 12.95
N SER A 39 6.63 26.60 12.86
CA SER A 39 6.10 27.97 12.93
C SER A 39 6.71 28.97 11.93
N TYR A 40 7.14 28.51 10.76
CA TYR A 40 7.55 29.39 9.67
C TYR A 40 6.35 30.11 9.05
N ASP A 41 6.46 31.44 8.90
CA ASP A 41 5.49 32.26 8.18
C ASP A 41 5.82 32.23 6.67
N LEU A 42 5.30 31.21 5.99
CA LEU A 42 5.51 30.97 4.56
C LEU A 42 4.17 30.63 3.91
N ASP A 43 3.91 31.18 2.74
CA ASP A 43 2.85 30.65 1.88
C ASP A 43 3.33 29.42 1.09
N PHE A 44 2.37 28.67 0.52
CA PHE A 44 2.72 27.44 -0.19
C PHE A 44 3.58 27.69 -1.43
N LYS A 45 3.46 28.85 -2.09
CA LYS A 45 4.23 29.21 -3.28
C LYS A 45 5.68 29.53 -2.91
N GLU A 46 5.89 30.27 -1.83
CA GLU A 46 7.22 30.54 -1.26
C GLU A 46 7.92 29.25 -0.84
N PHE A 47 7.21 28.36 -0.16
CA PHE A 47 7.70 27.03 0.16
C PHE A 47 8.13 26.27 -1.11
N LEU A 48 7.31 26.24 -2.16
CA LEU A 48 7.66 25.55 -3.40
C LEU A 48 8.89 26.14 -4.09
N HIS A 49 9.13 27.44 -3.98
CA HIS A 49 10.37 28.06 -4.49
C HIS A 49 11.60 27.68 -3.66
N SER A 50 11.44 27.46 -2.35
CA SER A 50 12.52 26.98 -1.47
C SER A 50 12.80 25.48 -1.60
N LEU A 51 11.89 24.72 -2.21
CA LEU A 51 12.02 23.28 -2.37
C LEU A 51 13.07 22.95 -3.45
N GLU A 52 14.22 22.40 -3.04
CA GLU A 52 15.30 22.02 -3.95
C GLU A 52 14.93 20.77 -4.75
N TYR A 53 14.47 19.73 -4.06
CA TYR A 53 13.92 18.55 -4.71
C TYR A 53 12.82 17.89 -3.89
N CYS A 54 12.04 17.07 -4.59
CA CYS A 54 11.13 16.09 -4.01
C CYS A 54 11.29 14.81 -4.83
N ARG A 55 11.85 13.77 -4.23
CA ARG A 55 12.07 12.47 -4.90
C ARG A 55 11.39 11.35 -4.14
N LYS A 56 10.77 10.43 -4.88
CA LYS A 56 10.26 9.18 -4.31
C LYS A 56 11.45 8.26 -4.03
N ILE A 57 11.66 7.90 -2.77
CA ILE A 57 12.73 6.99 -2.34
C ILE A 57 12.23 5.60 -1.99
N GLY A 58 10.92 5.46 -1.78
CA GLY A 58 10.31 4.19 -1.45
C GLY A 58 8.86 4.17 -1.89
N GLY A 59 8.34 2.99 -2.14
CA GLY A 59 6.92 2.78 -2.38
C GLY A 59 6.53 1.53 -1.64
N PHE A 60 5.49 1.61 -0.83
CA PHE A 60 4.85 0.43 -0.30
C PHE A 60 4.52 -0.52 -1.45
N LYS A 61 5.00 -1.75 -1.35
CA LYS A 61 4.63 -2.85 -2.21
C LYS A 61 3.85 -3.86 -1.38
N PRO A 62 2.81 -4.51 -1.92
CA PRO A 62 2.14 -5.61 -1.21
C PRO A 62 3.11 -6.71 -0.74
N SER A 63 4.23 -6.91 -1.45
CA SER A 63 5.29 -7.83 -1.05
C SER A 63 5.92 -7.51 0.30
N ASP A 64 5.89 -6.25 0.74
CA ASP A 64 6.41 -5.83 2.05
C ASP A 64 5.56 -6.38 3.20
N LEU A 65 4.35 -6.88 2.91
CA LEU A 65 3.43 -7.49 3.87
C LEU A 65 3.29 -9.00 3.73
N TYR A 66 4.14 -9.65 2.93
CA TYR A 66 4.09 -11.10 2.79
C TYR A 66 4.16 -11.81 4.15
N GLY A 67 3.18 -12.67 4.40
CA GLY A 67 3.03 -13.43 5.63
C GLY A 67 3.78 -14.76 5.61
N ASP A 68 3.50 -15.59 6.60
CA ASP A 68 4.10 -16.91 6.74
C ASP A 68 3.68 -17.84 5.59
N ARG A 69 4.67 -18.41 4.90
CA ARG A 69 4.45 -19.26 3.73
C ARG A 69 3.80 -20.59 4.10
N GLU A 70 4.21 -21.22 5.19
CA GLU A 70 3.67 -22.53 5.57
C GLU A 70 2.20 -22.44 5.99
N MET A 71 1.84 -21.39 6.73
CA MET A 71 0.46 -21.10 7.11
C MET A 71 -0.40 -20.87 5.86
N PHE A 72 0.12 -20.12 4.88
CA PHE A 72 -0.59 -19.91 3.62
C PHE A 72 -0.81 -21.21 2.84
N GLU A 73 0.22 -22.06 2.71
CA GLU A 73 0.08 -23.37 2.07
C GLU A 73 -0.95 -24.26 2.78
N ARG A 74 -0.93 -24.30 4.13
CA ARG A 74 -1.95 -25.03 4.91
C ARG A 74 -3.36 -24.50 4.68
N MET A 75 -3.53 -23.17 4.67
CA MET A 75 -4.83 -22.53 4.43
C MET A 75 -5.38 -22.91 3.05
N LYS A 76 -4.55 -22.90 2.00
CA LYS A 76 -4.99 -23.29 0.65
C LYS A 76 -5.54 -24.70 0.57
N VAL A 77 -4.88 -25.65 1.22
CA VAL A 77 -5.33 -27.05 1.28
C VAL A 77 -6.65 -27.15 2.04
N MET A 78 -6.74 -26.50 3.20
CA MET A 78 -7.94 -26.52 4.06
C MET A 78 -9.16 -25.86 3.40
N ARG A 79 -8.92 -24.89 2.49
CA ARG A 79 -9.96 -24.12 1.79
C ARG A 79 -10.14 -24.52 0.33
N ASP A 80 -9.50 -25.61 -0.10
CA ASP A 80 -9.56 -26.17 -1.45
C ASP A 80 -9.32 -25.13 -2.57
N ILE A 81 -8.31 -24.28 -2.39
CA ILE A 81 -7.86 -23.27 -3.37
C ILE A 81 -6.37 -23.42 -3.71
N PRO A 82 -5.92 -24.61 -4.18
CA PRO A 82 -4.50 -24.89 -4.41
C PRO A 82 -3.84 -23.97 -5.45
N PHE A 83 -4.64 -23.37 -6.34
CA PHE A 83 -4.20 -22.43 -7.36
C PHE A 83 -3.77 -21.07 -6.80
N ALA A 84 -4.17 -20.71 -5.58
CA ALA A 84 -3.84 -19.42 -4.99
C ALA A 84 -2.34 -19.29 -4.67
N TYR A 85 -1.80 -18.08 -4.75
CA TYR A 85 -0.41 -17.78 -4.39
C TYR A 85 -0.29 -16.36 -3.81
N MET A 86 0.68 -16.14 -2.92
CA MET A 86 1.00 -14.78 -2.45
C MET A 86 1.54 -13.95 -3.63
N GLY A 87 0.98 -12.76 -3.83
CA GLY A 87 1.16 -11.94 -5.02
C GLY A 87 0.05 -12.11 -6.07
N MET A 88 -0.88 -13.05 -5.90
CA MET A 88 -2.02 -13.21 -6.80
C MET A 88 -2.96 -12.00 -6.70
N ARG A 89 -3.43 -11.54 -7.86
CA ARG A 89 -4.47 -10.51 -7.98
C ARG A 89 -5.83 -11.16 -7.80
N ILE A 90 -6.65 -10.56 -6.96
CA ILE A 90 -8.01 -10.98 -6.68
C ILE A 90 -8.92 -9.76 -6.55
N GLU A 91 -10.22 -10.00 -6.63
CA GLU A 91 -11.25 -9.04 -6.26
C GLU A 91 -12.02 -9.58 -5.07
N VAL A 92 -12.19 -8.78 -4.03
CA VAL A 92 -13.02 -9.12 -2.86
C VAL A 92 -14.05 -8.02 -2.66
N CYS A 93 -15.33 -8.38 -2.65
CA CYS A 93 -16.45 -7.43 -2.53
C CYS A 93 -16.38 -6.28 -3.55
N GLY A 94 -16.01 -6.58 -4.80
CA GLY A 94 -15.89 -5.57 -5.87
C GLY A 94 -14.64 -4.68 -5.79
N LYS A 95 -13.70 -4.95 -4.87
CA LYS A 95 -12.44 -4.21 -4.75
C LYS A 95 -11.26 -5.08 -5.12
N MET A 96 -10.44 -4.60 -6.05
CA MET A 96 -9.20 -5.26 -6.44
C MET A 96 -8.15 -5.21 -5.32
N GLY A 97 -7.37 -6.28 -5.20
CA GLY A 97 -6.30 -6.40 -4.23
C GLY A 97 -5.30 -7.52 -4.55
N THR A 98 -4.27 -7.61 -3.73
CA THR A 98 -3.23 -8.62 -3.82
C THR A 98 -3.24 -9.49 -2.58
N ILE A 99 -3.25 -10.81 -2.74
CA ILE A 99 -3.05 -11.75 -1.64
C ILE A 99 -1.62 -11.58 -1.10
N VAL A 100 -1.47 -11.32 0.19
CA VAL A 100 -0.17 -11.22 0.86
C VAL A 100 0.03 -12.30 1.92
N GLY A 101 -0.96 -13.16 2.15
CA GLY A 101 -0.82 -14.27 3.08
C GLY A 101 -2.16 -14.81 3.54
N SER A 102 -2.16 -15.33 4.76
CA SER A 102 -3.34 -15.82 5.45
C SER A 102 -3.20 -15.56 6.94
N ASN A 103 -4.28 -15.78 7.69
CA ASN A 103 -4.28 -15.72 9.14
C ASN A 103 -4.75 -17.04 9.76
N SER A 104 -4.69 -17.13 11.10
CA SER A 104 -5.05 -18.34 11.87
C SER A 104 -6.51 -18.77 11.71
N GLY A 105 -7.39 -17.87 11.26
CA GLY A 105 -8.79 -18.17 10.91
C GLY A 105 -8.97 -18.82 9.54
N LEU A 106 -7.88 -19.18 8.85
CA LEU A 106 -7.88 -19.71 7.49
C LEU A 106 -8.47 -18.73 6.46
N ASN A 107 -8.38 -17.43 6.74
CA ASN A 107 -8.77 -16.40 5.78
C ASN A 107 -7.55 -15.86 5.05
N LEU A 108 -7.80 -15.21 3.91
CA LEU A 108 -6.78 -14.48 3.16
C LEU A 108 -6.43 -13.17 3.85
N ASP A 109 -5.15 -12.85 3.88
CA ASP A 109 -4.70 -11.48 4.10
C ASP A 109 -4.53 -10.81 2.73
N VAL A 110 -5.25 -9.73 2.49
CA VAL A 110 -5.32 -9.06 1.19
C VAL A 110 -4.99 -7.58 1.36
N VAL A 111 -4.11 -7.05 0.51
CA VAL A 111 -3.91 -5.60 0.41
C VAL A 111 -4.75 -5.09 -0.74
N LYS A 112 -5.79 -4.33 -0.43
CA LYS A 112 -6.64 -3.69 -1.43
C LYS A 112 -5.89 -2.55 -2.12
N ASP A 113 -6.22 -2.31 -3.38
CA ASP A 113 -5.60 -1.23 -4.13
C ASP A 113 -5.84 0.12 -3.44
N GLY A 114 -4.78 0.93 -3.37
CA GLY A 114 -4.80 2.22 -2.68
C GLY A 114 -4.53 2.15 -1.17
N THR A 115 -4.49 0.97 -0.55
CA THR A 115 -4.17 0.83 0.88
C THR A 115 -2.73 0.35 1.12
N CYS A 116 -2.32 0.28 2.38
CA CYS A 116 -1.01 -0.18 2.83
C CYS A 116 -1.09 -1.12 4.05
N TYR A 117 -2.24 -1.75 4.25
CA TYR A 117 -2.51 -2.63 5.37
C TYR A 117 -3.25 -3.88 4.89
N LYS A 118 -3.21 -4.94 5.72
CA LYS A 118 -3.87 -6.21 5.45
C LYS A 118 -5.35 -6.13 5.83
N ASP A 119 -6.22 -6.49 4.90
CA ASP A 119 -7.61 -6.81 5.17
C ASP A 119 -7.79 -8.31 5.31
N ASN A 120 -8.51 -8.72 6.36
CA ASN A 120 -8.94 -10.10 6.56
C ASN A 120 -10.12 -10.40 5.61
N CYS A 121 -9.92 -11.31 4.66
CA CYS A 121 -10.87 -11.61 3.59
C CYS A 121 -11.18 -13.11 3.55
N HIS A 122 -12.46 -13.47 3.59
CA HIS A 122 -12.85 -14.88 3.49
C HIS A 122 -12.61 -15.40 2.06
N PRO A 123 -11.98 -16.57 1.87
CA PRO A 123 -11.59 -17.08 0.56
C PRO A 123 -12.76 -17.23 -0.44
N TRP A 124 -13.97 -17.46 0.04
CA TRP A 124 -15.16 -17.70 -0.78
C TRP A 124 -16.19 -16.56 -0.76
N TYR A 125 -16.05 -15.59 0.14
CA TYR A 125 -17.09 -14.56 0.27
C TYR A 125 -16.87 -13.45 -0.76
N ARG A 126 -17.66 -13.48 -1.84
CA ARG A 126 -17.63 -12.47 -2.91
C ARG A 126 -16.21 -12.24 -3.45
N THR A 127 -15.54 -13.35 -3.78
CA THR A 127 -14.13 -13.36 -4.18
C THR A 127 -13.97 -13.89 -5.60
N ARG A 128 -13.24 -13.14 -6.44
CA ARG A 128 -12.81 -13.56 -7.78
C ARG A 128 -11.30 -13.68 -7.83
N TYR A 129 -10.81 -14.81 -8.29
CA TYR A 129 -9.38 -15.10 -8.47
C TYR A 129 -9.00 -15.00 -9.93
N PHE A 130 -7.87 -14.35 -10.21
CA PHE A 130 -7.39 -14.15 -11.56
C PHE A 130 -6.09 -14.91 -11.81
N ASP A 131 -5.90 -15.39 -13.04
CA ASP A 131 -4.59 -15.84 -13.51
C ASP A 131 -3.64 -14.66 -13.77
N ARG A 132 -2.43 -14.97 -14.26
CA ARG A 132 -1.41 -13.95 -14.58
C ARG A 132 -1.76 -13.07 -15.78
N ASN A 133 -2.70 -13.50 -16.62
CA ASN A 133 -3.17 -12.75 -17.79
C ASN A 133 -4.41 -11.90 -17.46
N GLY A 134 -4.96 -12.01 -16.24
CA GLY A 134 -6.14 -11.30 -15.78
C GLY A 134 -7.46 -12.03 -16.08
N TYR A 135 -7.44 -13.29 -16.49
CA TYR A 135 -8.65 -14.09 -16.66
C TYR A 135 -9.12 -14.67 -15.32
N VAL A 136 -10.43 -14.71 -15.11
CA VAL A 136 -11.03 -15.32 -13.92
C VAL A 136 -10.81 -16.84 -13.97
N ILE A 137 -10.23 -17.40 -12.91
CA ILE A 137 -10.01 -18.85 -12.75
C ILE A 137 -10.87 -19.48 -11.65
N ALA A 138 -11.41 -18.67 -10.75
CA ALA A 138 -12.40 -19.08 -9.76
C ALA A 138 -13.20 -17.87 -9.29
N GLU A 139 -14.48 -18.06 -9.03
CA GLU A 139 -15.40 -17.04 -8.53
C GLU A 139 -16.34 -17.66 -7.51
N TYR A 140 -16.50 -16.99 -6.37
CA TYR A 140 -17.31 -17.43 -5.26
C TYR A 140 -18.21 -16.29 -4.77
N GLY A 141 -19.47 -16.62 -4.46
CA GLY A 141 -20.52 -15.66 -4.13
C GLY A 141 -20.84 -15.58 -2.63
N ASP A 142 -20.90 -16.72 -1.94
CA ASP A 142 -21.22 -16.88 -0.52
C ASP A 142 -20.54 -18.14 0.05
#